data_AF-A0A9D7RLT6-F1
#
_entry.id   AF-A0A9D7RLT6-F1
#
_cell.length_a   1.000
_cell.length_b   1.000
_cell.length_c   1.000
_cell.angle_alpha   90.00
_cell.angle_beta   90.00
_cell.angle_gamma   90.00
#
_symmetry.space_group_name_H-M   'P 1'
#
loop_
_entity.id
_entity.type
_entity.pdbx_description
1 polymer ?
#
loop_
_entity_poly.entity_id
_entity_poly.type
_entity_poly.pdbx_seq_one_letter_code
_entity_poly.pdbx_strand_id
1 'polypeptide(L)'
;MARKTNGYAIRAAQSEKRHLDARDNAVPCTYCGMPADSIDHIPPRAYREFIRAQGLEARYPFIEVMSCRECNSALGARALWTVPVRKRRIAAYLKRKYAKYLRIPDWTPAEAEEMGGGMLGSYIREGLIVRDVTRDRIKRAEGKT
;
A
#
# COMPACT_ATOMS: atom_id res chain seq x y z
N MET A 1 -19.60 15.87 43.54
CA MET A 1 -19.52 14.49 43.04
C MET A 1 -18.60 14.46 41.81
N ALA A 2 -17.38 13.94 41.95
CA ALA A 2 -16.40 13.93 40.87
C ALA A 2 -16.68 12.76 39.89
N ARG A 3 -16.89 13.09 38.61
CA ARG A 3 -17.00 12.09 37.53
C ARG A 3 -15.67 11.35 37.41
N LYS A 4 -15.60 10.12 37.92
CA LYS A 4 -14.48 9.21 37.64
C LYS A 4 -14.53 8.89 36.13
N THR A 5 -13.67 9.52 35.36
CA THR A 5 -13.46 9.15 33.95
C THR A 5 -12.96 7.72 33.90
N ASN A 6 -13.65 6.88 33.13
CA ASN A 6 -13.33 5.47 32.97
C ASN A 6 -11.92 5.33 32.37
N GLY A 7 -10.96 4.83 33.16
CA GLY A 7 -9.55 4.68 32.76
C GLY A 7 -9.35 3.83 31.50
N TYR A 8 -10.35 3.04 31.11
CA TYR A 8 -10.38 2.31 29.85
C TYR A 8 -10.51 3.22 28.63
N ALA A 9 -11.36 4.25 28.70
CA ALA A 9 -11.56 5.22 27.63
C ALA A 9 -10.31 6.10 27.41
N ILE A 10 -9.58 6.41 28.48
CA ILE A 10 -8.33 7.18 28.42
C ILE A 10 -7.23 6.35 27.74
N ARG A 11 -7.11 5.06 28.05
CA ARG A 11 -6.15 4.15 27.41
C ARG A 11 -6.46 3.90 25.93
N ALA A 12 -7.74 3.75 25.57
CA ALA A 12 -8.17 3.62 24.18
C ALA A 12 -7.84 4.88 23.36
N ALA A 13 -8.16 6.07 23.88
CA ALA A 13 -7.86 7.35 23.23
C ALA A 13 -6.34 7.61 23.12
N GLN A 14 -5.54 7.20 24.10
CA GLN A 14 -4.07 7.29 24.05
C GLN A 14 -3.45 6.31 23.05
N SER A 15 -4.03 5.11 22.90
CA SER A 15 -3.64 4.14 21.87
C SER A 15 -3.99 4.66 20.47
N GLU A 16 -5.19 5.20 20.31
CA GLU A 16 -5.70 5.76 19.05
C GLU A 16 -4.87 6.97 18.61
N LYS A 17 -4.53 7.88 19.54
CA LYS A 17 -3.63 9.01 19.30
C LYS A 17 -2.22 8.56 18.87
N ARG A 18 -1.64 7.55 19.54
CA ARG A 18 -0.35 6.96 19.12
C ARG A 18 -0.39 6.33 17.73
N HIS A 19 -1.52 5.72 17.34
CA HIS A 19 -1.69 5.17 15.99
C HIS A 19 -1.84 6.25 14.93
N LEU A 20 -2.45 7.38 15.26
CA LEU A 20 -2.54 8.55 14.38
C LEU A 20 -1.17 9.23 14.20
N ASP A 21 -0.44 9.47 15.30
CA ASP A 21 0.91 10.07 15.28
C ASP A 21 1.94 9.20 14.54
N ALA A 22 1.78 7.87 14.58
CA ALA A 22 2.62 6.93 13.83
C ALA A 22 2.29 6.88 12.32
N ARG A 23 1.06 7.22 11.93
CA ARG A 23 0.66 7.33 10.52
C ARG A 23 1.21 8.60 9.87
N ASP A 24 1.27 9.70 10.62
CA ASP A 24 1.78 10.99 10.11
C ASP A 24 3.31 11.01 9.93
N ASN A 25 4.05 10.11 10.59
CA ASN A 25 5.50 9.96 10.46
C ASN A 25 5.96 8.75 9.63
N ALA A 26 5.03 7.97 9.07
CA ALA A 26 5.37 6.78 8.31
C ALA A 26 5.95 7.15 6.94
N VAL A 27 7.17 6.68 6.64
CA VAL A 27 7.76 6.85 5.30
C VAL A 27 6.90 6.11 4.28
N PRO A 28 6.36 6.78 3.25
CA PRO A 28 5.49 6.14 2.28
C PRO A 28 6.27 5.24 1.33
N CYS A 29 5.69 4.08 0.98
CA CYS A 29 6.19 3.19 -0.05
C CYS A 29 6.29 3.95 -1.38
N THR A 30 7.48 3.95 -1.98
CA THR A 30 7.79 4.61 -3.26
C THR A 30 6.82 4.23 -4.38
N TYR A 31 6.23 3.03 -4.31
CA TYR A 31 5.36 2.50 -5.35
C TYR A 31 3.87 2.78 -5.13
N CYS A 32 3.36 2.55 -3.92
CA CYS A 32 1.92 2.54 -3.67
C CYS A 32 1.47 3.47 -2.54
N GLY A 33 2.39 4.14 -1.84
CA GLY A 33 2.07 5.08 -0.76
C GLY A 33 1.67 4.45 0.58
N MET A 34 1.50 3.13 0.68
CA MET A 34 1.34 2.45 1.97
C MET A 34 2.59 2.63 2.85
N PRO A 35 2.49 2.57 4.19
CA PRO A 35 3.66 2.61 5.07
C PRO A 35 4.75 1.62 4.63
N ALA A 36 5.97 2.11 4.47
CA ALA A 36 7.10 1.28 4.09
C ALA A 36 7.64 0.49 5.29
N ASP A 37 7.90 -0.80 5.08
CA ASP A 37 8.43 -1.74 6.07
C ASP A 37 9.52 -2.67 5.47
N SER A 38 10.06 -2.29 4.31
CA SER A 38 11.15 -2.99 3.63
C SER A 38 11.95 -2.04 2.72
N ILE A 39 13.15 -2.47 2.32
CA ILE A 39 13.99 -1.77 1.35
C ILE A 39 14.02 -2.56 0.05
N ASP A 40 13.80 -1.86 -1.05
CA ASP A 40 13.88 -2.42 -2.39
C ASP A 40 15.14 -1.95 -3.11
N HIS A 41 15.88 -2.90 -3.70
CA HIS A 41 17.13 -2.66 -4.40
C HIS A 41 16.87 -2.58 -5.90
N ILE A 42 17.25 -1.47 -6.52
CA ILE A 42 17.03 -1.20 -7.93
C ILE A 42 18.38 -0.87 -8.55
N PRO A 43 18.85 -1.63 -9.56
CA PRO A 43 18.42 -2.97 -9.98
C PRO A 43 18.50 -4.00 -8.84
N PRO A 44 17.80 -5.15 -8.94
CA PRO A 44 17.92 -6.20 -7.92
C PRO A 44 19.38 -6.62 -7.78
N ARG A 45 19.80 -6.95 -6.55
CA ARG A 45 21.20 -7.34 -6.26
C ARG A 45 21.74 -8.42 -7.20
N ALA A 46 20.90 -9.38 -7.56
CA ALA A 46 21.24 -10.47 -8.50
C ALA A 46 21.71 -10.00 -9.90
N TYR A 47 21.38 -8.78 -10.33
CA TYR A 47 21.79 -8.23 -11.63
C TYR A 47 22.93 -7.22 -11.54
N ARG A 48 23.39 -6.85 -10.33
CA ARG A 48 24.40 -5.80 -10.19
C ARG A 48 25.73 -6.18 -10.84
N GLU A 49 26.19 -7.42 -10.70
CA GLU A 49 27.42 -7.88 -11.37
C GLU A 49 27.29 -7.88 -12.89
N PHE A 50 26.14 -8.32 -13.43
CA PHE A 50 25.87 -8.23 -14.87
C PHE A 50 25.94 -6.78 -15.36
N ILE A 51 25.35 -5.84 -14.63
CA ILE A 51 25.34 -4.42 -15.03
C ILE A 51 26.75 -3.83 -15.02
N ARG A 52 27.58 -4.17 -14.01
CA ARG A 52 28.99 -3.77 -13.97
C ARG A 52 29.79 -4.34 -15.13
N ALA A 53 29.65 -5.64 -15.38
CA ALA A 53 30.35 -6.31 -16.47
C ALA A 53 30.01 -5.74 -17.86
N GLN A 54 28.84 -5.12 -18.00
CA GLN A 54 28.39 -4.48 -19.24
C GLN A 54 28.64 -2.96 -19.28
N GLY A 55 29.24 -2.36 -18.24
CA GLY A 55 29.46 -0.91 -18.17
C GLY A 55 28.16 -0.08 -18.18
N LEU A 56 27.08 -0.64 -17.63
CA LEU A 56 25.73 -0.06 -17.70
C LEU A 56 25.34 0.75 -16.45
N GLU A 57 26.25 1.00 -15.51
CA GLU A 57 25.98 1.67 -14.24
C GLU A 57 25.45 3.09 -14.41
N ALA A 58 25.94 3.83 -15.42
CA ALA A 58 25.45 5.17 -15.74
C ALA A 58 23.98 5.14 -16.18
N ARG A 59 23.54 4.06 -16.85
CA ARG A 59 22.16 3.88 -17.31
C ARG A 59 21.25 3.31 -16.21
N TYR A 60 21.80 2.45 -15.36
CA TYR A 60 21.08 1.74 -14.30
C TYR A 60 21.81 1.87 -12.96
N PRO A 61 21.77 3.06 -12.33
CA PRO A 61 22.46 3.30 -11.06
C PRO A 61 21.87 2.44 -9.95
N PHE A 62 22.74 1.98 -9.05
CA PHE A 62 22.35 1.15 -7.92
C PHE A 62 21.77 2.01 -6.81
N ILE A 63 20.44 2.05 -6.74
CA ILE A 63 19.69 2.80 -5.74
C ILE A 63 18.88 1.86 -4.84
N GLU A 64 18.52 2.37 -3.67
CA GLU A 64 17.68 1.71 -2.69
C GLU A 64 16.53 2.63 -2.33
N VAL A 65 15.31 2.08 -2.28
CA VAL A 65 14.09 2.86 -2.01
C VAL A 65 13.22 2.19 -0.95
N MET A 66 12.49 3.00 -0.20
CA MET A 66 11.55 2.54 0.81
C MET A 66 10.32 1.93 0.15
N SER A 67 9.99 0.68 0.52
CA SER A 67 8.87 -0.06 -0.05
C SER A 67 8.08 -0.78 1.04
N CYS A 68 6.78 -0.92 0.86
CA CYS A 68 6.03 -1.91 1.63
C CYS A 68 6.40 -3.33 1.16
N ARG A 69 6.29 -4.31 2.07
CA ARG A 69 6.66 -5.73 1.84
C ARG A 69 5.89 -6.34 0.68
N GLU A 70 4.62 -5.96 0.51
CA GLU A 70 3.80 -6.45 -0.59
C GLU A 70 4.36 -6.01 -1.95
N CYS A 71 4.70 -4.73 -2.12
CA CYS A 71 5.26 -4.25 -3.38
C CYS A 71 6.63 -4.87 -3.66
N ASN A 72 7.50 -4.91 -2.63
CA ASN A 72 8.83 -5.51 -2.75
C ASN A 72 8.74 -6.98 -3.19
N SER A 73 7.88 -7.76 -2.52
CA SER A 73 7.64 -9.18 -2.86
C SER A 73 7.05 -9.36 -4.26
N ALA A 74 6.14 -8.48 -4.67
CA ALA A 74 5.52 -8.52 -6.00
C ALA A 74 6.52 -8.23 -7.13
N LEU A 75 7.56 -7.43 -6.86
CA LEU A 75 8.65 -7.15 -7.80
C LEU A 75 9.66 -8.29 -7.83
N GLY A 76 10.11 -8.75 -6.65
CA GLY A 76 11.12 -9.78 -6.50
C GLY A 76 12.42 -9.45 -7.25
N ALA A 77 13.13 -10.48 -7.71
CA ALA A 77 14.35 -10.33 -8.50
C ALA A 77 14.09 -10.22 -10.02
N ARG A 78 13.00 -9.59 -10.46
CA ARG A 78 12.75 -9.41 -11.91
C ARG A 78 13.68 -8.34 -12.48
N ALA A 79 14.03 -8.45 -13.76
CA ALA A 79 14.82 -7.47 -14.51
C ALA A 79 14.05 -6.15 -14.78
N LEU A 80 13.63 -5.48 -13.71
CA LEU A 80 12.92 -4.21 -13.70
C LEU A 80 13.87 -3.17 -13.11
N TRP A 81 14.77 -2.62 -13.92
CA TRP A 81 15.96 -1.91 -13.41
C TRP A 81 15.74 -0.43 -13.11
N THR A 82 14.52 0.08 -13.20
CA THR A 82 14.21 1.48 -12.90
C THR A 82 12.92 1.61 -12.09
N VAL A 83 12.81 2.67 -11.29
CA VAL A 83 11.60 2.99 -10.51
C VAL A 83 10.35 3.09 -11.41
N PRO A 84 10.34 3.79 -12.56
CA PRO A 84 9.16 3.88 -13.42
C PRO A 84 8.69 2.52 -13.95
N VAL A 85 9.61 1.64 -14.34
CA VAL A 85 9.28 0.28 -14.81
C VAL A 85 8.64 -0.54 -13.69
N ARG A 86 9.19 -0.46 -12.48
CA ARG A 86 8.65 -1.13 -11.28
C ARG A 86 7.27 -0.60 -10.89
N LYS A 87 7.07 0.72 -10.92
CA LYS A 87 5.78 1.38 -10.69
C LYS A 87 4.67 0.84 -11.60
N ARG A 88 4.93 0.75 -12.92
CA ARG A 88 3.99 0.13 -13.89
C ARG A 88 3.66 -1.32 -13.54
N ARG A 89 4.67 -2.11 -13.14
CA ARG A 89 4.49 -3.50 -12.72
C ARG A 89 3.62 -3.63 -11.46
N ILE A 90 3.78 -2.71 -10.50
CA ILE A 90 2.98 -2.65 -9.28
C ILE A 90 1.54 -2.26 -9.59
N ALA A 91 1.30 -1.24 -10.41
CA ALA A 91 -0.05 -0.87 -10.82
C ALA A 91 -0.80 -2.07 -11.43
N ALA A 92 -0.16 -2.79 -12.35
CA ALA A 92 -0.73 -3.99 -12.96
C ALA A 92 -0.92 -5.15 -11.94
N TYR A 93 0.00 -5.30 -10.99
CA TYR A 93 -0.14 -6.29 -9.90
C TYR A 93 -1.35 -6.00 -9.02
N LEU A 94 -1.49 -4.76 -8.55
CA LEU A 94 -2.58 -4.34 -7.66
C LEU A 94 -3.94 -4.52 -8.34
N LYS A 95 -4.06 -4.08 -9.61
CA LYS A 95 -5.26 -4.28 -10.43
C LYS A 95 -5.69 -5.75 -10.48
N ARG A 96 -4.74 -6.67 -10.69
CA ARG A 96 -5.04 -8.10 -10.75
C ARG A 96 -5.36 -8.70 -9.38
N LYS A 97 -4.53 -8.42 -8.37
CA LYS A 97 -4.68 -9.02 -7.03
C LYS A 97 -5.98 -8.60 -6.34
N TYR A 98 -6.36 -7.34 -6.50
CA TYR A 98 -7.53 -6.76 -5.85
C TYR A 98 -8.73 -6.62 -6.81
N ALA A 99 -8.72 -7.30 -7.96
CA ALA A 99 -9.77 -7.23 -8.98
C ALA A 99 -11.18 -7.54 -8.43
N LYS A 100 -11.30 -8.37 -7.40
CA LYS A 100 -12.58 -8.66 -6.75
C LYS A 100 -13.17 -7.44 -6.03
N TYR A 101 -12.33 -6.64 -5.37
CA TYR A 101 -12.74 -5.43 -4.66
C TYR A 101 -12.96 -4.25 -5.62
N LEU A 102 -12.11 -4.15 -6.64
CA LEU A 102 -12.21 -3.10 -7.67
C LEU A 102 -13.49 -3.18 -8.51
N ARG A 103 -14.19 -4.32 -8.50
CA ARG A 103 -15.47 -4.54 -9.18
C ARG A 103 -16.69 -4.31 -8.28
N ILE A 104 -16.49 -4.05 -6.98
CA ILE A 104 -17.60 -3.69 -6.09
C ILE A 104 -18.20 -2.38 -6.62
N PRO A 105 -19.52 -2.31 -6.85
CA PRO A 105 -20.18 -1.08 -7.25
C PRO A 105 -19.96 0.04 -6.22
N ASP A 106 -20.14 1.29 -6.65
CA ASP A 106 -20.11 2.44 -5.74
C ASP A 106 -21.41 2.53 -4.93
N TRP A 107 -21.65 1.53 -4.08
CA TRP A 107 -22.73 1.52 -3.10
C TRP A 107 -22.41 2.48 -1.97
N THR A 108 -23.42 3.22 -1.55
CA THR A 108 -23.42 3.98 -0.31
C THR A 108 -23.45 3.03 0.89
N PRO A 109 -23.00 3.48 2.08
CA PRO A 109 -23.12 2.69 3.29
C PRO A 109 -24.56 2.25 3.61
N ALA A 110 -25.56 3.08 3.26
CA ALA A 110 -26.97 2.78 3.45
C ALA A 110 -27.42 1.64 2.52
N GLU A 111 -27.08 1.71 1.23
CA GLU A 111 -27.40 0.64 0.26
C GLU A 111 -26.73 -0.69 0.67
N ALA A 112 -25.50 -0.64 1.17
CA ALA A 112 -24.80 -1.83 1.65
C ALA A 112 -25.49 -2.50 2.86
N GLU A 113 -26.10 -1.71 3.74
CA GLU A 113 -26.81 -2.17 4.93
C GLU A 113 -28.16 -2.82 4.58
N GLU A 114 -28.86 -2.25 3.59
CA GLU A 114 -30.14 -2.78 3.09
C GLU A 114 -29.99 -4.14 2.39
N MET A 115 -28.86 -4.42 1.76
CA MET A 115 -28.72 -5.62 0.91
C MET A 115 -28.59 -6.97 1.64
N GLY A 116 -28.37 -7.03 2.96
CA GLY A 116 -28.29 -8.35 3.62
C GLY A 116 -28.06 -8.36 5.12
N GLY A 117 -28.53 -7.34 5.83
CA GLY A 117 -28.42 -7.27 7.28
C GLY A 117 -26.97 -7.15 7.78
N GLY A 118 -26.75 -7.34 9.08
CA GLY A 118 -25.49 -6.96 9.74
C GLY A 118 -24.22 -7.63 9.19
N MET A 119 -24.29 -8.90 8.78
CA MET A 119 -23.10 -9.64 8.32
C MET A 119 -22.72 -9.30 6.88
N LEU A 120 -23.67 -9.31 5.94
CA LEU A 120 -23.38 -8.96 4.55
C LEU A 120 -23.03 -7.48 4.39
N GLY A 121 -23.73 -6.59 5.11
CA GLY A 121 -23.41 -5.17 5.12
C GLY A 121 -21.99 -4.90 5.64
N SER A 122 -21.54 -5.63 6.66
CA SER A 122 -20.15 -5.51 7.15
C SER A 122 -19.12 -5.96 6.11
N TYR A 123 -19.35 -7.09 5.44
CA TYR A 123 -18.47 -7.57 4.37
C TYR A 123 -18.35 -6.58 3.21
N ILE A 124 -19.48 -5.97 2.81
CA ILE A 124 -19.51 -4.96 1.77
C ILE A 124 -18.70 -3.73 2.18
N ARG A 125 -18.92 -3.20 3.39
CA ARG A 125 -18.18 -2.03 3.91
C ARG A 125 -16.67 -2.28 3.94
N GLU A 126 -16.22 -3.43 4.43
CA GLU A 126 -14.81 -3.81 4.40
C GLU A 126 -14.28 -3.88 2.95
N GLY A 127 -15.06 -4.43 2.04
CA GLY A 127 -14.73 -4.48 0.62
C GLY A 127 -14.56 -3.10 -0.02
N LEU A 128 -15.43 -2.14 0.31
CA LEU A 128 -15.36 -0.75 -0.15
C LEU A 128 -14.09 -0.06 0.38
N ILE A 129 -13.73 -0.26 1.65
CA ILE A 129 -12.48 0.27 2.22
C ILE A 129 -11.27 -0.28 1.45
N VAL A 130 -11.22 -1.59 1.22
CA VAL A 130 -10.12 -2.21 0.47
C VAL A 130 -10.07 -1.68 -0.96
N ARG A 131 -11.22 -1.50 -1.61
CA ARG A 131 -11.33 -0.93 -2.96
C ARG A 131 -10.73 0.47 -3.01
N ASP A 132 -11.13 1.36 -2.12
CA ASP A 132 -10.75 2.77 -2.16
C ASP A 132 -9.26 2.94 -1.86
N VAL A 133 -8.75 2.25 -0.84
CA VAL A 133 -7.30 2.17 -0.58
C VAL A 133 -6.56 1.63 -1.80
N THR A 134 -7.07 0.58 -2.45
CA THR A 134 -6.43 0.01 -3.64
C THR A 134 -6.44 0.99 -4.83
N ARG A 135 -7.53 1.73 -5.04
CA ARG A 135 -7.63 2.76 -6.10
C ARG A 135 -6.54 3.82 -5.92
N ASP A 136 -6.33 4.31 -4.70
CA ASP A 136 -5.30 5.31 -4.41
C ASP A 136 -3.88 4.75 -4.56
N ARG A 137 -3.66 3.52 -4.12
CA ARG A 137 -2.41 2.79 -4.34
C ARG A 137 -2.07 2.65 -5.83
N ILE A 138 -3.08 2.38 -6.67
CA ILE A 138 -2.92 2.30 -8.13
C ILE A 138 -2.61 3.67 -8.73
N LYS A 139 -3.35 4.73 -8.36
CA LYS A 139 -3.10 6.11 -8.84
C LYS A 139 -1.65 6.54 -8.60
N ARG A 140 -1.15 6.33 -7.38
CA ARG A 140 0.25 6.60 -7.00
C ARG A 140 1.25 5.78 -7.82
N ALA A 141 0.96 4.50 -8.06
CA ALA A 141 1.79 3.63 -8.88
C ALA A 141 1.78 4.03 -10.37
N GLU A 142 0.70 4.65 -10.86
CA GLU A 142 0.60 5.19 -12.22
C GLU A 142 1.22 6.58 -12.39
N GLY A 143 1.63 7.24 -11.29
CA GLY A 143 2.13 8.61 -11.32
C GLY A 143 1.04 9.67 -11.53
N LYS A 144 -0.21 9.32 -11.25
CA LYS A 144 -1.36 10.23 -11.26
C LYS A 144 -1.57 10.70 -9.82
N THR A 145 -0.97 11.83 -9.46
CA THR A 145 -1.21 12.56 -8.20
C THR A 145 -1.91 13.85 -8.50
#